data_AF-A0A929W087-F1
#
_entry.id   AF-A0A929W087-F1
#
_cell.length_a   1.000
_cell.length_b   1.000
_cell.length_c   1.000
_cell.angle_alpha   90.00
_cell.angle_beta   90.00
_cell.angle_gamma   90.00
#
_symmetry.space_group_name_H-M   'P 1'
#
loop_
_entity.id
_entity.type
_entity.pdbx_description
1 polymer ?
#
loop_
_entity_poly.entity_id
_entity_poly.type
_entity_poly.pdbx_seq_one_letter_code
_entity_poly.pdbx_strand_id
1 'polypeptide(L)' 'MVVRTIIAQYVKEMRKKYKLTQVDLSEKAGVGLRFVRELEQGKTTLRLDKINKVFELFGSECGPVPMKREGDDV' A
#
# COMPACT_ATOMS: atom_id res chain seq x y z
N MET A 1 -0.86 18.60 5.05
CA MET A 1 -0.04 17.38 5.23
C MET A 1 -0.93 16.19 4.92
N VAL A 2 -0.66 15.42 3.86
CA VAL A 2 -1.46 14.21 3.58
C VAL A 2 -0.93 13.10 4.48
N VAL A 3 -1.74 12.68 5.45
CA VAL A 3 -1.47 11.50 6.29
C VAL A 3 -1.38 10.30 5.34
N ARG A 4 -0.17 9.74 5.16
CA ARG A 4 0.02 8.53 4.36
C ARG A 4 0.00 7.35 5.30
N THR A 5 -0.95 6.43 5.08
CA THR A 5 -1.01 5.15 5.79
C THR A 5 0.30 4.38 5.59
N ILE A 6 0.64 3.49 6.53
CA ILE A 6 1.83 2.62 6.45
C ILE A 6 1.81 1.84 5.11
N ILE A 7 0.64 1.37 4.71
CA ILE A 7 0.39 0.68 3.44
C ILE A 7 0.74 1.58 2.24
N ALA A 8 0.27 2.83 2.22
CA ALA A 8 0.53 3.75 1.11
C ALA A 8 2.02 4.09 0.97
N GLN A 9 2.72 4.21 2.10
CA GLN A 9 4.17 4.43 2.12
C GLN A 9 4.91 3.22 1.56
N TYR A 10 4.60 2.02 2.08
CA TYR A 10 5.20 0.76 1.64
C TYR A 10 5.05 0.53 0.13
N VAL A 11 3.84 0.69 -0.41
CA VAL A 11 3.58 0.51 -1.86
C VAL A 11 4.40 1.50 -2.69
N LYS A 12 4.47 2.75 -2.26
CA LYS A 12 5.20 3.80 -2.97
C LYS A 12 6.71 3.56 -2.94
N GLU A 13 7.24 3.05 -1.85
CA GLU A 13 8.65 2.65 -1.72
C GLU A 13 8.97 1.46 -2.61
N MET A 14 8.16 0.39 -2.57
CA MET A 14 8.35 -0.76 -3.45
C MET A 14 8.28 -0.36 -4.92
N ARG A 15 7.30 0.47 -5.30
CA ARG A 15 7.18 0.97 -6.68
C ARG A 15 8.45 1.71 -7.12
N LYS A 16 9.01 2.58 -6.27
CA LYS A 16 10.27 3.28 -6.55
C LYS A 16 11.47 2.33 -6.61
N LYS A 17 11.56 1.36 -5.70
CA LYS A 17 12.63 0.36 -5.64
C LYS A 17 12.70 -0.46 -6.93
N TYR A 18 11.55 -0.86 -7.46
CA TYR A 18 11.44 -1.62 -8.71
C TYR A 18 11.32 -0.72 -9.96
N LYS A 19 11.45 0.60 -9.82
CA LYS A 19 11.38 1.59 -10.92
C LYS A 19 10.10 1.47 -11.78
N LEU A 20 8.98 1.14 -11.15
CA LEU A 20 7.69 0.98 -11.83
C LEU A 20 6.94 2.33 -11.90
N THR A 21 6.24 2.58 -12.99
CA THR A 21 5.22 3.63 -13.03
C THR A 21 3.96 3.16 -12.30
N GLN A 22 3.02 4.07 -12.02
CA GLN A 22 1.71 3.69 -11.46
C GLN A 22 0.92 2.81 -12.44
N VAL A 23 1.12 3.00 -13.75
CA VAL A 23 0.49 2.20 -14.80
C VAL A 23 1.06 0.79 -14.77
N ASP A 24 2.39 0.65 -14.79
CA ASP A 24 3.05 -0.66 -14.76
C ASP A 24 2.66 -1.46 -13.51
N LEU A 25 2.59 -0.79 -12.35
CA LEU A 25 2.16 -1.44 -11.11
C LEU A 25 0.72 -1.93 -11.20
N SER A 26 -0.18 -1.12 -11.78
CA SER A 26 -1.59 -1.47 -11.94
C SER A 26 -1.77 -2.68 -12.86
N GLU A 27 -1.07 -2.69 -13.99
CA GLU A 27 -1.11 -3.77 -14.97
C GLU A 27 -0.53 -5.07 -14.41
N LYS A 28 0.66 -4.99 -13.79
CA LYS A 28 1.29 -6.17 -13.17
C LYS A 28 0.43 -6.77 -12.07
N ALA A 29 -0.21 -5.94 -11.23
CA ALA A 29 -1.01 -6.42 -10.11
C ALA A 29 -2.42 -6.86 -10.52
N GLY A 30 -2.82 -6.62 -11.78
CA GLY A 30 -4.19 -6.88 -12.23
C GLY A 30 -5.23 -6.06 -11.49
N VAL A 31 -4.90 -4.79 -11.16
CA VAL A 31 -5.78 -3.84 -10.49
C VAL A 31 -5.93 -2.58 -11.33
N GLY A 32 -7.05 -1.86 -11.20
CA GLY A 32 -7.26 -0.63 -11.96
C GLY A 32 -6.28 0.49 -11.55
N LEU A 33 -5.83 1.30 -12.51
CA LEU A 33 -4.95 2.45 -12.26
C LEU A 33 -5.49 3.41 -11.17
N ARG A 34 -6.81 3.62 -11.16
CA ARG A 34 -7.48 4.42 -10.12
C ARG A 34 -7.25 3.86 -8.72
N PHE A 35 -7.26 2.53 -8.56
CA PHE A 35 -7.00 1.90 -7.27
C PHE A 35 -5.58 2.18 -6.79
N VAL A 36 -4.57 2.04 -7.66
CA VAL A 36 -3.17 2.33 -7.32
C VAL A 36 -2.99 3.80 -6.90
N ARG A 37 -3.65 4.74 -7.58
CA ARG A 37 -3.62 6.16 -7.19
C ARG A 37 -4.24 6.39 -5.82
N GLU A 38 -5.44 5.85 -5.58
CA GLU A 38 -6.14 5.97 -4.29
C GLU A 38 -5.34 5.33 -3.15
N LEU A 39 -4.72 4.18 -3.42
CA LEU A 39 -3.81 3.47 -2.50
C LEU A 39 -2.60 4.32 -2.13
N GLU A 40 -1.86 4.85 -3.12
CA GLU A 40 -0.68 5.70 -2.86
C GLU A 40 -1.02 7.07 -2.23
N GLN A 41 -2.24 7.56 -2.45
CA GLN A 41 -2.75 8.78 -1.83
C GLN A 41 -3.22 8.55 -0.38
N GLY A 42 -3.31 7.30 0.07
CA GLY A 42 -3.72 6.97 1.43
C GLY A 42 -5.22 7.07 1.65
N LYS A 43 -6.04 6.68 0.66
CA LYS A 43 -7.49 6.60 0.82
C LYS A 43 -7.84 5.80 2.08
N THR A 44 -8.77 6.34 2.87
CA THR A 44 -9.18 5.76 4.17
C THR A 44 -9.81 4.38 4.03
N THR A 45 -10.49 4.12 2.91
CA THR A 45 -11.17 2.84 2.64
C THR A 45 -10.65 2.23 1.34
N LEU A 46 -10.08 1.03 1.48
CA LEU A 46 -9.54 0.22 0.38
C LEU A 46 -9.93 -1.22 0.63
N ARG A 47 -10.18 -1.98 -0.44
CA ARG A 47 -10.54 -3.39 -0.30
C ARG A 47 -9.30 -4.25 -0.11
N LEU A 48 -9.30 -5.08 0.92
CA LEU A 48 -8.17 -5.92 1.31
C LEU A 48 -7.76 -6.89 0.20
N ASP A 49 -8.72 -7.46 -0.53
CA ASP A 49 -8.46 -8.35 -1.68
C ASP A 49 -7.57 -7.68 -2.73
N LYS A 50 -7.79 -6.39 -2.99
CA LYS A 50 -7.01 -5.62 -3.96
C LYS A 50 -5.65 -5.20 -3.41
N ILE A 51 -5.53 -4.94 -2.12
CA ILE A 51 -4.25 -4.65 -1.48
C ILE A 51 -3.34 -5.88 -1.57
N ASN A 52 -3.86 -7.05 -1.22
CA ASN A 52 -3.08 -8.30 -1.28
C ASN A 52 -2.59 -8.61 -2.69
N LYS A 53 -3.40 -8.38 -3.74
CA LYS A 53 -2.91 -8.52 -5.14
C LYS A 53 -1.71 -7.63 -5.46
N VAL A 54 -1.67 -6.42 -4.92
CA VAL A 54 -0.51 -5.52 -5.09
C VAL A 54 0.68 -6.02 -4.28
N PHE A 55 0.44 -6.55 -3.08
CA PHE A 55 1.51 -7.04 -2.20
C PHE A 55 2.11 -8.38 -2.69
N GLU A 56 1.30 -9.24 -3.31
CA GLU A 56 1.74 -10.50 -3.94
C GLU A 56 2.85 -10.26 -4.97
N LEU A 57 2.78 -9.17 -5.73
CA LEU A 57 3.87 -8.78 -6.66
C LEU A 57 5.22 -8.55 -5.98
N PHE A 58 5.19 -8.15 -4.71
CA PHE A 58 6.36 -7.88 -3.91
C PHE A 58 6.67 -9.02 -2.94
N GLY A 59 5.96 -10.15 -3.05
CA GLY A 59 6.09 -11.29 -2.14
C GLY A 59 5.70 -10.96 -0.70
N SER A 60 4.66 -10.13 -0.52
CA SER A 60 4.18 -9.69 0.79
C SER A 60 2.67 -9.88 0.91
N GLU A 61 2.15 -9.78 2.13
CA GLU A 61 0.72 -9.85 2.42
C GLU A 61 0.33 -8.84 3.52
N CYS A 62 -0.94 -8.46 3.56
CA CYS A 62 -1.43 -7.54 4.58
C CYS A 62 -1.65 -8.30 5.90
N GLY A 63 -1.05 -7.79 6.98
CA GLY A 63 -1.16 -8.38 8.31
C GLY A 63 -1.25 -7.33 9.42
N PRO A 64 -1.56 -7.75 10.66
CA PRO A 64 -1.57 -6.87 11.81
C PRO A 64 -0.15 -6.34 12.08
N VAL A 65 -0.03 -5.02 12.27
CA VAL A 65 1.20 -4.36 12.72
C VAL A 65 0.97 -3.74 14.09
N PRO A 66 1.94 -3.80 15.02
CA PRO A 66 1.83 -3.13 16.31
C PRO A 66 1.59 -1.63 16.11
N MET A 67 0.58 -1.09 16.77
CA MET A 67 0.31 0.34 16.81
C MET A 67 0.69 0.85 18.20
N LYS A 68 1.59 1.83 18.29
CA LYS A 68 1.93 2.46 19.57
C LYS A 68 0.67 3.14 20.12
N ARG A 69 0.17 2.67 21.26
CA ARG A 69 -0.92 3.34 21.98
C ARG A 69 -0.29 4.28 23.00
N GLU A 70 -0.84 5.48 23.17
CA GLU A 70 -0.43 6.33 24.29
C GLU A 70 -0.75 5.58 25.59
N GLY A 71 0.29 5.13 26.29
CA GLY A 71 0.18 4.31 27.50
C GLY A 71 1.08 3.05 27.53
N ASP A 72 1.71 2.67 26.42
CA ASP A 72 2.60 1.49 26.34
C ASP A 72 4.07 1.80 26.73
N ASP A 73 4.31 2.91 27.44
CA ASP A 73 5.59 3.24 28.06
C ASP A 73 5.41 3.07 29.59
N VAL A 74 5.39 1.82 30.08
CA VAL A 74 5.52 1.46 31.52
C VAL A 74 6.76 0.60 31.70
#